data_AF-A0A8J3IRG7-F1
#
_entry.id   AF-A0A8J3IRG7-F1
#
_cell.length_a   1.000
_cell.length_b   1.000
_cell.length_c   1.000
_cell.angle_alpha   90.00
_cell.angle_beta   90.00
_cell.angle_gamma   90.00
#
_symmetry.space_group_name_H-M   'P 1'
#
loop_
_entity.id
_entity.type
_entity.pdbx_description
1 polymer ?
#
loop_
_entity_poly.entity_id
_entity_poly.type
_entity_poly.pdbx_seq_one_letter_code
_entity_poly.pdbx_strand_id
1 'polypeptide(L)'
;MSGPPFCANQFTSTAFDSHEEKAKWANAMASWIRRGFPKNGWRKGLYEPLHTNLYGHIAHFDLHGFYAEWFADIHQQLQWLQYAAKGGAFGGGRGDPAYTWSDVERALSAWIRGSGLIERYQQRCAQEIEAKERALLSHLQQKYTTEQPVITAASAPEKPPTTKKGKKEEADTKYVRFSLFEECV
;
A
#
# COMPACT_ATOMS: atom_id res chain seq x y z
N MET A 1 0.16 -28.19 -7.58
CA MET A 1 -0.11 -26.90 -8.26
C MET A 1 -1.62 -26.75 -8.35
N SER A 2 -2.20 -25.70 -7.75
CA SER A 2 -3.64 -25.44 -7.91
C SER A 2 -3.90 -25.02 -9.36
N GLY A 3 -4.92 -25.59 -9.99
CA GLY A 3 -5.31 -25.24 -11.36
C GLY A 3 -5.75 -23.77 -11.50
N PRO A 4 -6.11 -23.33 -12.73
CA PRO A 4 -6.61 -21.98 -12.96
C PRO A 4 -7.84 -21.70 -12.08
N PRO A 5 -7.91 -20.53 -11.40
CA PRO A 5 -9.01 -20.22 -10.50
C PRO A 5 -10.36 -19.96 -11.18
N PHE A 6 -10.37 -19.68 -12.48
CA PHE A 6 -11.59 -19.34 -13.22
C PHE A 6 -11.84 -20.28 -14.39
N CYS A 7 -13.11 -20.64 -14.60
CA CYS A 7 -13.60 -21.48 -15.68
C CYS A 7 -14.54 -20.67 -16.60
N ALA A 8 -14.58 -21.00 -17.89
CA ALA A 8 -15.40 -20.28 -18.87
C ALA A 8 -16.90 -20.29 -18.53
N ASN A 9 -17.40 -21.40 -17.97
CA ASN A 9 -18.80 -21.54 -17.57
C ASN A 9 -19.25 -20.61 -16.44
N GLN A 10 -18.33 -19.88 -15.80
CA GLN A 10 -18.65 -18.87 -14.79
C GLN A 10 -19.02 -17.52 -15.42
N PHE A 11 -18.78 -17.36 -16.72
CA PHE A 11 -18.94 -16.10 -17.42
C PHE A 11 -19.98 -16.18 -18.53
N THR A 12 -20.62 -15.04 -18.78
CA THR A 12 -21.58 -14.82 -19.86
C THR A 12 -20.85 -14.14 -21.01
N SER A 13 -20.99 -14.66 -22.23
CA SER A 13 -20.47 -13.97 -23.43
C SER A 13 -21.17 -12.63 -23.62
N THR A 14 -20.44 -11.64 -24.12
CA THR A 14 -21.00 -10.39 -24.63
C THR A 14 -21.04 -10.43 -26.16
N ALA A 15 -21.51 -9.36 -26.80
CA ALA A 15 -21.43 -9.21 -28.26
C ALA A 15 -19.99 -9.11 -28.79
N PHE A 16 -19.02 -8.78 -27.92
CA PHE A 16 -17.63 -8.49 -28.30
C PHE A 16 -16.65 -9.54 -27.78
N ASP A 17 -16.94 -10.15 -26.63
CA ASP A 17 -16.05 -11.05 -25.92
C ASP A 17 -16.75 -12.37 -25.59
N SER A 18 -16.10 -13.47 -25.91
CA SER A 18 -16.55 -14.81 -25.49
C SER A 18 -16.31 -15.05 -24.00
N HIS A 19 -17.11 -15.93 -23.41
CA HIS A 19 -16.92 -16.38 -22.03
C HIS A 19 -15.55 -17.09 -21.83
N GLU A 20 -15.01 -17.74 -22.86
CA GLU A 20 -13.66 -18.31 -22.85
C GLU A 20 -12.56 -17.23 -22.79
N GLU A 21 -12.71 -16.14 -23.55
CA GLU A 21 -11.77 -15.00 -23.50
C GLU A 21 -11.78 -14.32 -22.15
N LYS A 22 -12.97 -14.10 -21.57
CA LYS A 22 -13.14 -13.61 -20.19
C LYS A 22 -12.39 -14.48 -19.19
N ALA A 23 -12.56 -15.80 -19.24
CA ALA A 23 -11.84 -16.72 -18.35
C ALA A 23 -10.33 -16.71 -18.55
N LYS A 24 -9.87 -16.70 -19.81
CA LYS A 24 -8.45 -16.61 -20.14
C LYS A 24 -7.83 -15.34 -19.57
N TRP A 25 -8.51 -14.20 -19.70
CA TRP A 25 -8.07 -12.94 -19.15
C TRP A 25 -8.03 -12.96 -17.62
N ALA A 26 -9.09 -13.42 -16.96
CA ALA A 26 -9.18 -13.47 -15.50
C ALA A 26 -8.06 -14.34 -14.89
N ASN A 27 -7.79 -15.49 -15.52
CA ASN A 27 -6.69 -16.36 -15.12
C ASN A 27 -5.31 -15.74 -15.36
N ALA A 28 -5.12 -15.02 -16.47
CA ALA A 28 -3.88 -14.30 -16.73
C ALA A 28 -3.64 -13.19 -15.68
N MET A 29 -4.69 -12.46 -15.31
CA MET A 29 -4.65 -11.43 -14.27
C MET A 29 -4.31 -12.04 -12.90
N ALA A 30 -5.02 -13.09 -12.47
CA ALA A 30 -4.74 -13.78 -11.21
C ALA A 30 -3.32 -14.36 -11.16
N SER A 31 -2.83 -14.93 -12.26
CA SER A 31 -1.46 -15.43 -12.37
C SER A 31 -0.43 -14.30 -12.24
N TRP A 32 -0.67 -13.17 -12.90
CA TRP A 32 0.19 -11.99 -12.79
C TRP A 32 0.22 -11.42 -11.36
N ILE A 33 -0.93 -11.30 -10.70
CA ILE A 33 -1.04 -10.89 -9.29
C ILE A 33 -0.28 -11.86 -8.37
N ARG A 34 -0.46 -13.18 -8.55
CA ARG A 34 0.24 -14.20 -7.75
C ARG A 34 1.76 -14.13 -7.86
N ARG A 35 2.29 -13.71 -9.01
CA ARG A 35 3.72 -13.48 -9.23
C ARG A 35 4.23 -12.18 -8.62
N GLY A 36 3.36 -11.38 -8.01
CA GLY A 36 3.71 -10.15 -7.32
C GLY A 36 3.83 -8.95 -8.25
N PHE A 37 2.86 -8.77 -9.16
CA PHE A 37 2.75 -7.61 -10.04
C PHE A 37 4.04 -7.31 -10.85
N PRO A 38 4.69 -8.29 -11.49
CA PRO A 38 5.95 -8.04 -12.18
C PRO A 38 5.76 -7.09 -13.37
N LYS A 39 6.56 -6.01 -13.43
CA LYS A 39 6.49 -4.98 -14.49
C LYS A 39 6.64 -5.56 -15.90
N ASN A 40 7.51 -6.53 -16.10
CA ASN A 40 7.71 -7.21 -17.40
C ASN A 40 6.50 -8.07 -17.82
N GLY A 41 5.63 -8.44 -16.88
CA GLY A 41 4.39 -9.16 -17.14
C GLY A 41 3.20 -8.24 -17.42
N TRP A 42 3.35 -6.93 -17.15
CA TRP A 42 2.32 -5.93 -17.42
C TRP A 42 2.31 -5.59 -18.91
N ARG A 43 1.17 -5.84 -19.55
CA ARG A 43 1.02 -5.76 -21.00
C ARG A 43 -0.35 -5.26 -21.37
N LYS A 44 -0.47 -4.76 -22.60
CA LYS A 44 -1.70 -4.21 -23.18
C LYS A 44 -2.92 -5.10 -22.95
N GLY A 45 -2.80 -6.41 -23.15
CA GLY A 45 -3.92 -7.35 -22.95
C GLY A 45 -4.39 -7.52 -21.49
N LEU A 46 -3.59 -7.16 -20.48
CA LEU A 46 -4.07 -7.08 -19.09
C LEU A 46 -4.69 -5.71 -18.81
N TYR A 47 -4.07 -4.66 -19.34
CA TYR A 47 -4.47 -3.29 -19.14
C TYR A 47 -5.81 -2.93 -19.78
N GLU A 48 -6.02 -3.25 -21.07
CA GLU A 48 -7.21 -2.79 -21.80
C GLU A 48 -8.52 -3.26 -21.17
N PRO A 49 -8.72 -4.56 -20.83
CA PRO A 49 -9.95 -4.96 -20.18
C PRO A 49 -10.05 -4.44 -18.74
N LEU A 50 -8.92 -4.26 -18.05
CA LEU A 50 -8.92 -3.68 -16.70
C LEU A 50 -9.36 -2.22 -16.72
N HIS A 51 -8.86 -1.41 -17.65
CA HIS A 51 -9.16 0.01 -17.76
C HIS A 51 -10.60 0.25 -18.25
N THR A 52 -11.00 -0.47 -19.29
CA THR A 52 -12.25 -0.19 -20.02
C THR A 52 -13.46 -0.88 -19.39
N ASN A 53 -13.29 -2.11 -18.90
CA ASN A 53 -14.42 -2.96 -18.51
C ASN A 53 -14.54 -3.18 -17.00
N LEU A 54 -13.52 -2.81 -16.22
CA LEU A 54 -13.41 -3.18 -14.81
C LEU A 54 -13.04 -1.99 -13.93
N TYR A 55 -13.59 -1.99 -12.73
CA TYR A 55 -13.35 -1.10 -11.60
C TYR A 55 -13.40 0.41 -11.90
N GLY A 56 -14.04 0.81 -13.00
CA GLY A 56 -14.28 2.23 -13.32
C GLY A 56 -13.01 3.04 -13.57
N HIS A 57 -11.95 2.42 -14.09
CA HIS A 57 -10.67 3.08 -14.37
C HIS A 57 -10.65 4.00 -15.61
N ILE A 58 -11.82 4.32 -16.18
CA ILE A 58 -12.06 4.96 -17.50
C ILE A 58 -11.35 6.32 -17.69
N ALA A 59 -10.80 6.93 -16.64
CA ALA A 59 -10.25 8.28 -16.68
C ALA A 59 -8.71 8.41 -16.53
N HIS A 60 -7.91 7.33 -16.50
CA HIS A 60 -6.50 7.47 -16.09
C HIS A 60 -5.46 6.69 -16.90
N PHE A 61 -4.52 7.48 -17.47
CA PHE A 61 -3.16 7.15 -17.95
C PHE A 61 -3.02 6.16 -19.12
N ASP A 62 -1.84 6.14 -19.74
CA ASP A 62 -1.42 5.06 -20.64
C ASP A 62 -1.02 3.80 -19.84
N LEU A 63 -0.63 2.73 -20.54
CA LEU A 63 -0.19 1.47 -19.93
C LEU A 63 0.86 1.67 -18.82
N HIS A 64 1.78 2.63 -19.01
CA HIS A 64 2.90 2.87 -18.10
C HIS A 64 2.49 3.70 -16.89
N GLY A 65 1.72 4.77 -17.10
CA GLY A 65 1.21 5.60 -16.01
C GLY A 65 0.24 4.82 -15.12
N PHE A 66 -0.59 3.94 -15.68
CA PHE A 66 -1.45 3.07 -14.88
C PHE A 66 -0.64 2.17 -13.95
N TYR A 67 0.44 1.57 -14.45
CA TYR A 67 1.32 0.76 -13.62
C TYR A 67 2.04 1.59 -12.55
N ALA A 68 2.51 2.78 -12.91
CA ALA A 68 3.20 3.67 -11.98
C ALA A 68 2.30 4.10 -10.81
N GLU A 69 1.02 4.32 -11.08
CA GLU A 69 0.03 4.74 -10.08
C GLU A 69 -0.38 3.60 -9.13
N TRP A 70 -0.64 2.42 -9.67
CA TRP A 70 -1.28 1.34 -8.91
C TRP A 70 -0.34 0.21 -8.47
N PHE A 71 0.82 0.06 -9.11
CA PHE A 71 1.62 -1.17 -8.98
C PHE A 71 3.13 -0.95 -8.78
N ALA A 72 3.62 0.30 -8.70
CA ALA A 72 5.06 0.55 -8.65
C ALA A 72 5.69 0.12 -7.32
N ASP A 73 4.98 0.25 -6.21
CA ASP A 73 5.42 -0.17 -4.89
C ASP A 73 4.42 -1.09 -4.16
N ILE A 74 4.85 -1.66 -3.03
CA ILE A 74 4.06 -2.63 -2.26
C ILE A 74 2.77 -2.00 -1.67
N HIS A 75 2.80 -0.71 -1.32
CA HIS A 75 1.67 -0.02 -0.73
C HIS A 75 0.60 0.25 -1.78
N GLN A 76 1.00 0.69 -2.98
CA GLN A 76 0.10 0.85 -4.12
C GLN A 76 -0.53 -0.50 -4.51
N GLN A 77 0.28 -1.57 -4.58
CA GLN A 77 -0.23 -2.92 -4.85
C GLN A 77 -1.26 -3.37 -3.80
N LEU A 78 -1.01 -3.09 -2.52
CA LEU A 78 -1.97 -3.37 -1.44
C LEU A 78 -3.25 -2.53 -1.58
N GLN A 79 -3.12 -1.24 -1.87
CA GLN A 79 -4.26 -0.34 -2.09
C GLN A 79 -5.12 -0.82 -3.25
N TRP A 80 -4.50 -1.23 -4.36
CA TRP A 80 -5.22 -1.79 -5.50
C TRP A 80 -5.93 -3.10 -5.14
N LEU A 81 -5.29 -4.00 -4.40
CA LEU A 81 -5.93 -5.25 -3.95
C LEU A 81 -7.15 -4.97 -3.08
N GLN A 82 -7.08 -4.01 -2.16
CA GLN A 82 -8.20 -3.59 -1.33
C GLN A 82 -9.30 -2.93 -2.15
N TYR A 83 -8.93 -2.08 -3.11
CA TYR A 83 -9.86 -1.46 -4.05
C TYR A 83 -10.60 -2.50 -4.88
N ALA A 84 -9.88 -3.41 -5.53
CA ALA A 84 -10.45 -4.51 -6.31
C ALA A 84 -11.30 -5.47 -5.46
N ALA A 85 -10.90 -5.75 -4.21
CA ALA A 85 -11.69 -6.59 -3.29
C ALA A 85 -13.02 -5.96 -2.89
N LYS A 86 -13.10 -4.62 -2.86
CA LYS A 86 -14.36 -3.87 -2.65
C LYS A 86 -15.21 -3.78 -3.93
N GLY A 87 -14.70 -4.22 -5.08
CA GLY A 87 -15.36 -4.03 -6.38
C GLY A 87 -15.06 -2.67 -7.03
N GLY A 88 -14.00 -1.98 -6.61
CA GLY A 88 -13.67 -0.65 -7.13
C GLY A 88 -14.57 0.47 -6.59
N ALA A 89 -14.57 1.62 -7.25
CA ALA A 89 -15.14 2.87 -6.75
C ALA A 89 -16.64 2.77 -6.46
N PHE A 90 -17.36 2.00 -7.28
CA PHE A 90 -18.80 1.82 -7.17
C PHE A 90 -19.16 0.42 -6.66
N GLY A 91 -18.34 -0.23 -5.84
CA GLY A 91 -18.70 -1.52 -5.21
C GLY A 91 -18.77 -2.74 -6.15
N GLY A 92 -18.49 -2.56 -7.45
CA GLY A 92 -18.19 -3.57 -8.47
C GLY A 92 -19.27 -4.58 -8.80
N GLY A 93 -19.22 -5.15 -9.99
CA GLY A 93 -20.12 -6.24 -10.36
C GLY A 93 -21.56 -5.82 -10.58
N ARG A 94 -21.81 -4.51 -10.74
CA ARG A 94 -23.12 -3.95 -11.05
C ARG A 94 -23.21 -3.77 -12.56
N GLY A 95 -24.06 -4.57 -13.19
CA GLY A 95 -24.25 -4.56 -14.63
C GLY A 95 -24.81 -5.89 -15.09
N ASP A 96 -25.39 -5.91 -16.28
CA ASP A 96 -25.80 -7.15 -16.90
C ASP A 96 -24.56 -7.83 -17.53
N PRO A 97 -24.23 -9.08 -17.14
CA PRO A 97 -23.10 -9.84 -17.70
C PRO A 97 -23.16 -10.05 -19.22
N ALA A 98 -24.34 -9.95 -19.84
CA ALA A 98 -24.49 -10.01 -21.29
C ALA A 98 -23.95 -8.77 -22.01
N TYR A 99 -23.80 -7.64 -21.30
CA TYR A 99 -23.32 -6.37 -21.86
C TYR A 99 -22.04 -5.84 -21.18
N THR A 100 -21.65 -6.43 -20.05
CA THR A 100 -20.52 -5.96 -19.22
C THR A 100 -19.65 -7.12 -18.75
N TRP A 101 -18.50 -6.80 -18.16
CA TRP A 101 -17.62 -7.78 -17.51
C TRP A 101 -17.90 -7.89 -15.99
N SER A 102 -19.12 -7.56 -15.56
CA SER A 102 -19.53 -7.55 -14.15
C SER A 102 -19.41 -8.92 -13.46
N ASP A 103 -19.57 -10.01 -14.20
CA ASP A 103 -19.35 -11.38 -13.75
C ASP A 103 -17.88 -11.69 -13.47
N VAL A 104 -16.97 -11.26 -14.37
CA VAL A 104 -15.52 -11.33 -14.18
C VAL A 104 -15.09 -10.51 -12.98
N GLU A 105 -15.62 -9.30 -12.85
CA GLU A 105 -15.35 -8.37 -11.75
C GLU A 105 -15.72 -9.00 -10.40
N ARG A 106 -16.94 -9.55 -10.29
CA ARG A 106 -17.40 -10.27 -9.09
C ARG A 106 -16.52 -11.46 -8.76
N ALA A 107 -16.20 -12.28 -9.75
CA ALA A 107 -15.38 -13.48 -9.57
C ALA A 107 -13.97 -13.11 -9.11
N LEU A 108 -13.36 -12.10 -9.73
CA LEU A 108 -12.02 -11.64 -9.40
C LEU A 108 -11.97 -11.01 -8.00
N SER A 109 -12.92 -10.14 -7.65
CA SER A 109 -13.02 -9.58 -6.29
C SER A 109 -13.21 -10.67 -5.23
N ALA A 110 -14.07 -11.66 -5.50
CA ALA A 110 -14.28 -12.79 -4.60
C ALA A 110 -13.01 -13.63 -4.42
N TRP A 111 -12.30 -13.90 -5.52
CA TRP A 111 -11.02 -14.60 -5.48
C TRP A 111 -9.97 -13.82 -4.68
N ILE A 112 -9.85 -12.51 -4.88
CA ILE A 112 -8.91 -11.68 -4.11
C ILE A 112 -9.21 -11.81 -2.61
N ARG A 113 -10.47 -11.67 -2.19
CA ARG A 113 -10.90 -11.84 -0.80
C ARG A 113 -10.59 -13.23 -0.23
N GLY A 114 -10.76 -14.28 -1.04
CA GLY A 114 -10.52 -15.67 -0.61
C GLY A 114 -9.07 -16.15 -0.71
N SER A 115 -8.18 -15.38 -1.33
CA SER A 115 -6.82 -15.82 -1.67
C SER A 115 -5.77 -15.63 -0.57
N GLY A 116 -6.07 -14.84 0.48
CA GLY A 116 -5.09 -14.44 1.49
C GLY A 116 -4.05 -13.42 0.99
N LEU A 117 -4.24 -12.86 -0.20
CA LEU A 117 -3.28 -11.93 -0.80
C LEU A 117 -3.19 -10.62 -0.04
N ILE A 118 -4.32 -10.09 0.44
CA ILE A 118 -4.38 -8.81 1.15
C ILE A 118 -3.56 -8.91 2.44
N GLU A 119 -3.76 -9.96 3.22
CA GLU A 119 -3.08 -10.21 4.49
C GLU A 119 -1.57 -10.38 4.26
N ARG A 120 -1.18 -11.13 3.23
CA ARG A 120 0.23 -11.29 2.85
C ARG A 120 0.88 -9.95 2.47
N TYR A 121 0.15 -9.08 1.77
CA TYR A 121 0.65 -7.77 1.37
C TYR A 121 0.72 -6.79 2.54
N GLN A 122 -0.26 -6.83 3.46
CA GLN A 122 -0.21 -6.08 4.71
C GLN A 122 1.03 -6.44 5.54
N GLN A 123 1.33 -7.73 5.67
CA GLN A 123 2.55 -8.19 6.35
C GLN A 123 3.83 -7.68 5.69
N ARG A 124 3.88 -7.68 4.35
CA ARG A 124 5.04 -7.14 3.61
C ARG A 124 5.20 -5.64 3.80
N CYS A 125 4.10 -4.88 3.75
CA CYS A 125 4.13 -3.44 4.05
C CYS A 125 4.65 -3.17 5.46
N ALA A 126 4.20 -3.94 6.46
CA ALA A 126 4.69 -3.80 7.83
C ALA A 126 6.19 -4.08 7.95
N GLN A 127 6.68 -5.12 7.27
CA GLN A 127 8.12 -5.45 7.23
C GLN A 127 8.96 -4.35 6.58
N GLU A 128 8.47 -3.73 5.50
CA GLU A 128 9.16 -2.61 4.85
C GLU A 128 9.23 -1.38 5.76
N ILE A 129 8.15 -1.08 6.49
CA ILE A 129 8.12 0.03 7.46
C ILE A 129 9.14 -0.23 8.56
N GLU A 130 9.11 -1.41 9.18
CA GLU A 130 10.05 -1.79 10.25
C GLU A 130 11.51 -1.76 9.76
N ALA A 131 11.78 -2.19 8.53
CA ALA A 131 13.11 -2.13 7.94
C ALA A 131 13.59 -0.68 7.75
N LYS A 132 12.73 0.21 7.28
CA LYS A 132 13.03 1.65 7.13
C LYS A 132 13.28 2.31 8.48
N GLU A 133 12.45 2.02 9.48
CA GLU A 133 12.59 2.53 10.85
C GLU A 133 13.90 2.07 11.50
N ARG A 134 14.26 0.79 11.37
CA ARG A 134 15.53 0.25 11.86
C ARG A 134 16.74 0.88 11.17
N ALA A 135 16.67 1.09 9.86
CA ALA A 135 17.73 1.75 9.11
C ALA A 135 17.92 3.21 9.57
N LEU A 136 16.80 3.92 9.77
CA LEU A 136 16.83 5.29 10.30
C LEU A 136 17.39 5.34 11.72
N LEU A 137 16.96 4.43 12.60
CA LEU A 137 17.47 4.34 13.98
C LEU A 137 18.98 4.10 13.99
N SER A 138 19.47 3.16 13.18
CA SER A 138 20.91 2.87 13.04
C SER A 138 21.69 4.10 12.56
N HIS A 139 21.17 4.81 11.55
CA HIS A 139 21.78 6.04 11.05
C HIS A 139 21.86 7.14 12.12
N LEU A 140 20.77 7.34 12.88
CA LEU A 140 20.72 8.34 13.96
C LEU A 140 21.67 7.96 15.10
N GLN A 141 21.72 6.69 15.50
CA GLN A 141 22.66 6.22 16.52
C GLN A 141 24.11 6.47 16.10
N GLN A 142 24.48 6.18 14.85
CA GLN A 142 25.83 6.44 14.36
C GLN A 142 26.18 7.93 14.39
N LYS A 143 25.28 8.80 13.91
CA LYS A 143 25.49 10.25 13.88
C LYS A 143 25.73 10.82 15.28
N TYR A 144 24.87 10.48 16.24
CA TYR A 144 24.92 11.07 17.58
C TYR A 144 25.82 10.33 18.57
N THR A 145 26.23 9.09 18.30
CA THR A 145 27.25 8.40 19.12
C THR A 145 28.67 8.89 18.76
N THR A 146 28.90 9.26 17.50
CA THR A 146 30.21 9.75 17.04
C THR A 146 30.45 11.23 17.39
N GLU A 147 29.37 12.01 17.57
CA GLU A 147 29.43 13.44 17.87
C GLU A 147 29.33 13.78 19.38
N GLN A 148 29.17 12.81 20.29
CA GLN A 148 29.25 13.13 21.72
C GLN A 148 30.71 13.47 22.08
N PRO A 149 30.99 14.72 22.51
CA PRO A 149 32.28 15.01 23.09
C PRO A 149 32.41 14.14 24.34
N VAL A 150 33.51 13.42 24.45
CA VAL A 150 33.94 12.83 25.72
C VAL A 150 34.09 13.98 26.70
N ILE A 151 33.05 14.25 27.49
CA ILE A 151 33.18 15.08 28.68
C ILE A 151 33.92 14.19 29.66
N THR A 152 35.25 14.20 29.54
CA THR A 152 36.17 13.57 30.49
C THR A 152 35.84 14.17 31.85
N ALA A 153 35.20 13.39 32.71
CA ALA A 153 34.93 13.76 34.09
C ALA A 153 36.28 13.90 34.82
N ALA A 154 36.86 15.09 34.76
CA ALA A 154 37.96 15.49 35.61
C ALA A 154 37.40 15.82 37.00
N SER A 155 37.85 15.03 37.97
CA SER A 155 37.70 15.13 39.42
C SER A 155 37.53 16.54 40.00
N ALA A 156 36.55 16.71 40.89
CA ALA A 156 36.54 17.71 41.98
C ALA A 156 37.59 17.31 43.07
N PRO A 157 38.01 18.14 44.06
CA PRO A 157 37.33 19.26 44.75
C PRO A 157 38.13 20.59 44.75
N GLU A 158 37.61 21.78 45.12
CA GLU A 158 37.40 22.27 46.50
C GLU A 158 36.77 23.71 46.48
N LYS A 159 36.02 24.10 47.52
CA LYS A 159 35.22 25.36 47.72
C LYS A 159 36.07 26.53 48.33
N PRO A 160 35.50 27.72 48.69
CA PRO A 160 34.75 28.79 47.97
C PRO A 160 35.39 30.22 48.23
N PRO A 161 34.84 31.39 47.80
CA PRO A 161 33.90 32.12 48.69
C PRO A 161 32.85 33.08 48.04
N THR A 162 31.67 33.10 48.69
CA THR A 162 30.72 34.20 49.01
C THR A 162 30.28 35.34 48.04
N THR A 163 28.95 35.39 47.88
CA THR A 163 27.98 36.53 47.86
C THR A 163 27.93 37.54 46.70
N LYS A 164 26.75 37.66 46.06
CA LYS A 164 25.73 38.70 46.35
C LYS A 164 24.40 38.49 45.59
N LYS A 165 23.31 38.84 46.31
CA LYS A 165 21.91 39.13 45.92
C LYS A 165 21.67 39.57 44.46
N GLY A 166 20.54 39.12 43.88
CA GLY A 166 19.83 39.92 42.88
C GLY A 166 18.79 39.20 42.03
N LYS A 167 17.51 39.44 42.36
CA LYS A 167 16.32 39.49 41.50
C LYS A 167 15.80 38.24 40.74
N LYS A 168 14.53 37.97 41.04
CA LYS A 168 13.55 37.21 40.26
C LYS A 168 13.53 37.68 38.81
N GLU A 169 13.49 36.74 37.88
CA GLU A 169 12.79 36.92 36.61
C GLU A 169 12.11 35.62 36.20
N GLU A 170 10.83 35.76 35.92
CA GLU A 170 9.81 34.77 35.67
C GLU A 170 9.84 34.44 34.17
N ALA A 171 10.08 33.18 33.81
CA ALA A 171 10.06 32.72 32.42
C ALA A 171 9.03 31.62 32.24
N ASP A 172 7.87 32.08 31.79
CA ASP A 172 6.77 31.44 31.09
C ASP A 172 7.16 30.10 30.41
N THR A 173 6.82 28.98 31.06
CA THR A 173 6.94 27.64 30.49
C THR A 173 5.67 27.32 29.72
N LYS A 174 5.61 27.71 28.44
CA LYS A 174 4.54 27.23 27.55
C LYS A 174 4.80 25.78 27.15
N TYR A 175 4.11 24.89 27.86
CA TYR A 175 3.78 23.54 27.43
C TYR A 175 3.05 23.60 26.08
N VAL A 176 3.71 23.22 24.99
CA VAL A 176 3.00 22.90 23.74
C VAL A 176 2.47 21.48 23.87
N ARG A 177 1.17 21.41 24.11
CA ARG A 177 0.34 20.21 24.14
C ARG A 177 0.34 19.55 22.75
N PHE A 178 1.02 18.42 22.60
CA PHE A 178 0.84 17.52 21.46
C PHE A 178 -0.51 16.82 21.63
N SER A 179 -1.54 17.27 20.90
CA SER A 179 -2.81 16.56 20.80
C SER A 179 -2.62 15.35 19.89
N LEU A 180 -2.50 14.18 20.53
CA LEU A 180 -2.76 12.88 19.92
C LEU A 180 -4.28 12.69 19.77
N PHE A 181 -4.63 12.07 18.64
CA PHE A 181 -5.73 11.12 18.45
C PHE A 181 -7.18 11.60 18.30
N GLU A 182 -7.86 10.86 17.41
CA GLU A 182 -9.30 10.78 17.12
C GLU A 182 -9.79 11.91 16.18
N GLU A 183 -10.38 11.61 15.03
CA GLU A 183 -11.71 11.00 14.93
C GLU A 183 -11.86 10.00 13.77
N CYS A 184 -12.38 8.81 14.10
CA CYS A 184 -13.25 8.03 13.24
C CYS A 184 -14.69 8.53 13.44
N VAL A 185 -15.38 8.90 12.36
CA VAL A 185 -16.81 8.61 12.12
C VAL A 185 -17.00 8.41 10.62
#